data_AF-A0A1T3NIA7-F1
#
_entry.id   AF-A0A1T3NIA7-F1
#
_cell.length_a   1.000
_cell.length_b   1.000
_cell.length_c   1.000
_cell.angle_alpha   90.00
_cell.angle_beta   90.00
_cell.angle_gamma   90.00
#
_symmetry.space_group_name_H-M   'P 1'
#
loop_
_entity.id
_entity.type
_entity.pdbx_description
1 polymer ?
#
loop_
_entity_poly.entity_id
_entity_poly.type
_entity_poly.pdbx_seq_one_letter_code
_entity_poly.pdbx_strand_id
1 'polypeptide(L)'
;MEDCLDLNWDAWPLPALFRRAGLESASVIAIDRALDGDPGGDIAFLDHDGVYDGMTEPPDLLAPGAVAEIAAALDAVDADRVLAAIPPTAEETATVFRFRVEDIVALMAGIGLVPYVAGALDRLRAFYAEAARRDLAMVVWID
;
A
#
# COMPACT_ATOMS: atom_id res chain seq x y z
N MET A 1 -9.47 13.30 -10.85
CA MET A 1 -8.64 12.19 -10.35
C MET A 1 -9.15 10.93 -11.03
N GLU A 2 -8.28 10.02 -11.40
CA GLU A 2 -8.69 8.73 -11.97
C GLU A 2 -9.31 7.86 -10.87
N ASP A 3 -10.25 6.98 -11.22
CA ASP A 3 -10.91 6.06 -10.28
C ASP A 3 -10.09 4.76 -10.08
N CYS A 4 -8.81 4.77 -10.45
CA CYS A 4 -7.86 3.68 -10.31
C CYS A 4 -6.53 4.25 -9.79
N LEU A 5 -5.91 3.56 -8.83
CA LEU A 5 -4.57 3.83 -8.35
C LEU A 5 -3.72 2.59 -8.61
N ASP A 6 -2.75 2.73 -9.50
CA ASP A 6 -1.67 1.76 -9.65
C ASP A 6 -0.45 2.26 -8.87
N LEU A 7 -0.09 1.53 -7.81
CA LEU A 7 1.12 1.77 -7.03
C LEU A 7 2.32 0.98 -7.55
N ASN A 8 2.16 0.18 -8.59
CA ASN A 8 3.16 -0.75 -9.08
C ASN A 8 3.69 -1.59 -7.89
N TRP A 9 4.99 -1.87 -7.85
CA TRP A 9 5.62 -2.55 -6.73
C TRP A 9 5.91 -1.60 -5.54
N ASP A 10 5.56 -0.32 -5.64
CA ASP A 10 5.97 0.73 -4.70
C ASP A 10 5.24 0.67 -3.36
N ALA A 11 4.09 -0.02 -3.30
CA ALA A 11 3.31 -0.19 -2.08
C ALA A 11 3.85 -1.27 -1.13
N TRP A 12 4.52 -2.29 -1.68
CA TRP A 12 4.98 -3.47 -0.92
C TRP A 12 5.86 -3.18 0.30
N PRO A 13 6.72 -2.14 0.30
CA PRO A 13 7.50 -1.81 1.48
C PRO A 13 6.65 -1.25 2.65
N LEU A 14 5.50 -0.64 2.38
CA LEU A 14 4.77 0.16 3.36
C LEU A 14 4.34 -0.63 4.61
N PRO A 15 3.72 -1.84 4.50
CA PRO A 15 3.37 -2.61 5.69
C PRO A 15 4.58 -3.00 6.54
N ALA A 16 5.71 -3.33 5.92
CA ALA A 16 6.93 -3.69 6.64
C ALA A 16 7.54 -2.47 7.35
N LEU A 17 7.52 -1.30 6.69
CA LEU A 17 8.00 -0.04 7.25
C LEU A 17 7.12 0.46 8.39
N PHE A 18 5.78 0.32 8.29
CA PHE A 18 4.87 0.68 9.38
C PHE A 18 5.16 -0.13 10.65
N ARG A 19 5.38 -1.45 10.49
CA ARG A 19 5.77 -2.32 11.60
C ARG A 19 7.14 -1.96 12.16
N ARG A 20 8.14 -1.70 11.31
CA ARG A 20 9.50 -1.32 11.72
C ARG A 20 9.56 0.05 12.40
N ALA A 21 8.70 0.99 11.98
CA ALA A 21 8.51 2.29 12.61
C ALA A 21 7.88 2.19 14.01
N GLY A 22 7.30 1.03 14.36
CA GLY A 22 6.61 0.82 15.63
C GLY A 22 5.33 1.65 15.73
N LEU A 23 4.61 1.81 14.62
CA LEU A 23 3.31 2.49 14.62
C LEU A 23 2.27 1.68 15.41
N GLU A 24 1.19 2.35 15.78
CA GLU A 24 0.08 1.72 16.48
C GLU A 24 -0.55 0.60 15.63
N SER A 25 -1.09 -0.43 16.29
CA SER A 25 -1.71 -1.57 15.61
C SER A 25 -2.79 -1.14 14.63
N ALA A 26 -3.53 -0.07 14.92
CA ALA A 26 -4.56 0.47 14.02
C ALA A 26 -3.97 0.94 12.68
N SER A 27 -2.82 1.61 12.68
CA SER A 27 -2.13 2.04 11.45
C SER A 27 -1.60 0.85 10.66
N VAL A 28 -1.07 -0.18 11.35
CA VAL A 28 -0.61 -1.42 10.71
C VAL A 28 -1.78 -2.17 10.06
N ILE A 29 -2.90 -2.30 10.78
CA ILE A 29 -4.11 -2.92 10.24
C ILE A 29 -4.65 -2.12 9.04
N ALA A 30 -4.62 -0.79 9.12
CA ALA A 30 -5.11 0.05 8.03
C ALA A 30 -4.27 -0.10 6.76
N ILE A 31 -2.93 -0.16 6.86
CA ILE A 31 -2.09 -0.35 5.67
C ILE A 31 -2.21 -1.77 5.09
N ASP A 32 -2.38 -2.80 5.94
CA ASP A 32 -2.64 -4.16 5.45
C ASP A 32 -3.98 -4.18 4.69
N ARG A 33 -5.07 -3.70 5.30
CA ARG A 33 -6.39 -3.59 4.63
C ARG A 33 -6.37 -2.71 3.39
N ALA A 34 -5.51 -1.68 3.34
CA ALA A 34 -5.41 -0.81 2.18
C ALA A 34 -4.81 -1.51 0.94
N LEU A 35 -4.02 -2.56 1.15
CA LEU A 35 -3.33 -3.28 0.09
C LEU A 35 -3.93 -4.67 -0.19
N ASP A 36 -4.61 -5.25 0.81
CA ASP A 36 -5.19 -6.59 0.72
C ASP A 36 -6.72 -6.56 0.62
N GLY A 37 -7.37 -5.42 0.94
CA GLY A 37 -8.84 -5.34 1.03
C GLY A 37 -9.43 -5.93 2.31
N ASP A 38 -10.75 -6.08 2.34
CA ASP A 38 -11.47 -6.81 3.39
C ASP A 38 -12.08 -8.09 2.79
N PRO A 39 -12.05 -9.22 3.50
CA PRO A 39 -12.62 -10.45 2.98
C PRO A 39 -14.13 -10.33 2.81
N GLY A 40 -14.61 -10.77 1.64
CA GLY A 40 -16.03 -10.92 1.35
C GLY A 40 -16.62 -9.78 0.51
N GLY A 41 -17.96 -9.72 0.48
CA GLY A 41 -18.70 -8.88 -0.46
C GLY A 41 -19.22 -9.67 -1.67
N ASP A 42 -20.02 -9.00 -2.50
CA ASP A 42 -20.65 -9.60 -3.69
C ASP A 42 -19.80 -9.31 -4.94
N ILE A 43 -18.55 -9.78 -4.93
CA ILE A 43 -17.56 -9.55 -6.01
C ILE A 43 -16.90 -10.82 -6.53
N ALA A 44 -17.43 -12.01 -6.19
CA ALA A 44 -16.89 -13.29 -6.65
C ALA A 44 -16.86 -13.44 -8.19
N PHE A 45 -17.61 -12.61 -8.92
CA PHE A 45 -17.55 -12.55 -10.38
C PHE A 45 -16.24 -11.95 -10.92
N LEU A 46 -15.43 -11.31 -10.08
CA LEU A 46 -14.10 -10.78 -10.44
C LEU A 46 -12.98 -11.82 -10.31
N ASP A 47 -13.28 -13.01 -9.77
CA ASP A 47 -12.31 -14.10 -9.64
C ASP A 47 -12.18 -14.89 -10.96
N HIS A 48 -11.44 -14.33 -11.93
CA HIS A 48 -11.07 -15.01 -13.18
C HIS A 48 -9.86 -14.37 -13.89
N ASP A 49 -9.19 -15.13 -14.75
CA ASP A 49 -7.98 -14.78 -15.55
C ASP A 49 -8.10 -13.53 -16.45
N GLY A 50 -9.26 -12.89 -16.50
CA GLY A 50 -9.48 -11.65 -17.24
C GLY A 50 -9.38 -10.39 -16.38
N VAL A 51 -9.15 -10.55 -15.07
CA VAL A 51 -9.09 -9.47 -14.08
C VAL A 51 -7.72 -9.41 -13.39
N TYR A 52 -7.12 -10.56 -13.07
CA TYR A 52 -5.81 -10.67 -12.43
C TYR A 52 -5.06 -11.92 -12.93
N ASP A 53 -3.74 -11.96 -12.77
CA ASP A 53 -2.85 -13.01 -13.28
C ASP A 53 -2.96 -14.39 -12.57
N GLY A 54 -3.72 -14.49 -11.48
CA GLY A 54 -3.91 -15.73 -10.71
C GLY A 54 -2.74 -16.10 -9.79
N MET A 55 -1.71 -15.25 -9.66
CA MET A 55 -0.53 -15.52 -8.83
C MET A 55 -0.73 -15.10 -7.37
N THR A 56 -1.69 -14.22 -7.10
CA THR A 56 -2.07 -13.73 -5.77
C THR A 56 -3.52 -14.09 -5.41
N GLU A 57 -4.00 -13.61 -4.27
CA GLU A 57 -5.41 -13.72 -3.90
C GLU A 57 -6.30 -12.93 -4.89
N PRO A 58 -7.55 -13.36 -5.10
CA PRO A 58 -8.48 -12.66 -5.98
C PRO A 58 -8.79 -11.25 -5.45
N PRO A 59 -9.38 -10.37 -6.29
CA PRO A 59 -9.76 -9.03 -5.85
C PRO A 59 -10.68 -9.05 -4.64
N ASP A 60 -10.42 -8.16 -3.68
CA ASP A 60 -11.23 -7.96 -2.48
C ASP A 60 -11.91 -6.58 -2.47
N LEU A 61 -13.01 -6.48 -1.70
CA LEU A 61 -13.85 -5.28 -1.64
C LEU A 61 -13.69 -4.56 -0.31
N LEU A 62 -13.45 -3.25 -0.36
CA LEU A 62 -13.65 -2.34 0.77
C LEU A 62 -14.97 -1.59 0.60
N ALA A 63 -15.89 -1.80 1.53
CA ALA A 63 -17.12 -1.02 1.61
C ALA A 63 -16.80 0.47 1.90
N PRO A 64 -17.67 1.43 1.54
CA PRO A 64 -17.39 2.86 1.73
C PRO A 64 -17.03 3.25 3.17
N GLY A 65 -17.67 2.62 4.17
CA GLY A 65 -17.33 2.81 5.58
C GLY A 65 -15.90 2.36 5.91
N ALA A 66 -15.46 1.22 5.37
CA ALA A 66 -14.08 0.73 5.53
C ALA A 66 -13.07 1.66 4.86
N VAL A 67 -13.39 2.18 3.67
CA VAL A 67 -12.54 3.17 2.98
C VAL A 67 -12.37 4.43 3.83
N ALA A 68 -13.44 4.93 4.45
CA ALA A 68 -13.38 6.08 5.34
C ALA A 68 -12.53 5.82 6.60
N GLU A 69 -12.66 4.64 7.22
CA GLU A 69 -11.84 4.23 8.36
C GLU A 69 -10.35 4.18 8.00
N ILE A 70 -10.02 3.54 6.88
CA ILE A 70 -8.63 3.41 6.39
C ILE A 70 -8.07 4.79 6.05
N ALA A 71 -8.84 5.65 5.37
CA ALA A 71 -8.41 7.00 5.04
C ALA A 71 -8.05 7.82 6.29
N ALA A 72 -8.89 7.76 7.33
CA ALA A 72 -8.63 8.45 8.59
C ALA A 72 -7.38 7.89 9.30
N ALA A 73 -7.20 6.56 9.30
CA ALA A 73 -6.04 5.92 9.90
C ALA A 73 -4.74 6.26 9.15
N LEU A 74 -4.76 6.31 7.82
CA LEU A 74 -3.60 6.67 6.99
C LEU A 74 -3.22 8.15 7.14
N ASP A 75 -4.19 9.05 7.26
CA ASP A 75 -3.98 10.49 7.48
C ASP A 75 -3.30 10.77 8.84
N ALA A 76 -3.65 9.99 9.87
CA ALA A 76 -3.07 10.11 11.21
C ALA A 76 -1.62 9.60 11.33
N VAL A 77 -1.09 8.91 10.30
CA VAL A 77 0.26 8.34 10.36
C VAL A 77 1.34 9.44 10.29
N ASP A 78 2.37 9.32 11.13
CA ASP A 78 3.57 10.13 11.03
C ASP A 78 4.45 9.63 9.88
N ALA A 79 4.45 10.33 8.75
CA ALA A 79 5.20 9.94 7.56
C ALA A 79 6.72 9.99 7.79
N ASP A 80 7.22 10.99 8.54
CA ASP A 80 8.65 11.12 8.82
C ASP A 80 9.14 9.91 9.63
N ARG A 81 8.31 9.42 10.54
CA ARG A 81 8.60 8.20 11.30
C ARG A 81 8.65 6.95 10.42
N VAL A 82 7.78 6.84 9.41
CA VAL A 82 7.82 5.74 8.43
C VAL A 82 9.09 5.82 7.57
N LEU A 83 9.44 7.01 7.09
CA LEU A 83 10.64 7.23 6.27
C LEU A 83 11.93 6.99 7.07
N ALA A 84 11.96 7.34 8.34
CA ALA A 84 13.08 7.05 9.25
C ALA A 84 13.27 5.55 9.52
N ALA A 85 12.26 4.72 9.25
CA ALA A 85 12.35 3.27 9.40
C ALA A 85 13.01 2.57 8.20
N ILE A 86 13.29 3.28 7.10
CA ILE A 86 14.00 2.73 5.94
C ILE A 86 15.39 2.23 6.37
N PRO A 87 15.76 0.96 6.08
CA PRO A 87 17.05 0.44 6.47
C PRO A 87 18.23 1.20 5.83
N PRO A 88 19.39 1.27 6.50
CA PRO A 88 20.53 2.07 6.04
C PRO A 88 21.33 1.41 4.90
N THR A 89 21.17 0.11 4.68
CA THR A 89 21.92 -0.66 3.66
C THR A 89 20.99 -1.21 2.58
N ALA A 90 21.54 -1.45 1.39
CA ALA A 90 20.80 -2.01 0.28
C ALA A 90 20.33 -3.44 0.59
N GLU A 91 21.14 -4.22 1.30
CA GLU A 91 20.87 -5.61 1.67
C GLU A 91 19.72 -5.71 2.69
N GLU A 92 19.75 -4.87 3.73
CA GLU A 92 18.64 -4.82 4.70
C GLU A 92 17.36 -4.31 4.04
N THR A 93 17.48 -3.28 3.19
CA THR A 93 16.33 -2.74 2.45
C THR A 93 15.73 -3.79 1.53
N ALA A 94 16.54 -4.52 0.76
CA ALA A 94 16.09 -5.60 -0.11
C ALA A 94 15.31 -6.68 0.67
N THR A 95 15.79 -7.03 1.86
CA THR A 95 15.10 -7.98 2.74
C THR A 95 13.74 -7.45 3.22
N VAL A 96 13.69 -6.18 3.66
CA VAL A 96 12.44 -5.55 4.16
C VAL A 96 11.43 -5.32 3.03
N PHE A 97 11.90 -4.85 1.87
CA PHE A 97 11.09 -4.48 0.71
C PHE A 97 10.73 -5.72 -0.13
N ARG A 98 11.36 -6.86 0.15
CA ARG A 98 11.25 -8.12 -0.63
C ARG A 98 11.63 -7.95 -2.10
N PHE A 99 12.60 -7.08 -2.36
CA PHE A 99 13.17 -6.83 -3.69
C PHE A 99 14.54 -7.48 -3.80
N ARG A 100 15.09 -7.56 -5.01
CA ARG A 100 16.48 -7.95 -5.20
C ARG A 100 17.40 -6.80 -4.80
N VAL A 101 18.60 -7.12 -4.32
CA VAL A 101 19.58 -6.11 -3.90
C VAL A 101 19.94 -5.19 -5.07
N GLU A 102 20.05 -5.73 -6.28
CA GLU A 102 20.37 -4.98 -7.49
C GLU A 102 19.30 -3.92 -7.80
N ASP A 103 18.03 -4.24 -7.58
CA ASP A 103 16.90 -3.31 -7.81
C ASP A 103 16.94 -2.17 -6.78
N ILE A 104 17.29 -2.49 -5.52
CA ILE A 104 17.48 -1.47 -4.47
C ILE A 104 18.69 -0.57 -4.76
N VAL A 105 19.82 -1.13 -5.18
CA VAL A 105 21.00 -0.35 -5.55
C VAL A 105 20.68 0.60 -6.71
N ALA A 106 19.94 0.12 -7.73
CA ALA A 106 19.49 0.95 -8.84
C ALA A 106 18.56 2.08 -8.36
N LEU A 107 17.61 1.77 -7.47
CA LEU A 107 16.69 2.74 -6.89
C LEU A 107 17.40 3.82 -6.06
N MET A 108 18.38 3.42 -5.25
CA MET A 108 19.23 4.32 -4.47
C MET A 108 20.08 5.24 -5.35
N ALA A 109 20.58 4.75 -6.48
CA ALA A 109 21.33 5.55 -7.45
C ALA A 109 20.45 6.48 -8.29
N GLY A 110 19.15 6.17 -8.40
CA GLY A 110 18.15 6.96 -9.09
C GLY A 110 17.45 7.97 -8.17
N ILE A 111 16.13 7.82 -8.03
CA ILE A 111 15.27 8.73 -7.28
C ILE A 111 15.53 8.71 -5.76
N GLY A 112 16.16 7.64 -5.25
CA GLY A 112 16.44 7.44 -3.83
C GLY A 112 15.27 6.78 -3.08
N LEU A 113 15.59 6.07 -1.99
CA LEU A 113 14.60 5.30 -1.22
C LEU A 113 13.58 6.19 -0.50
N VAL A 114 14.03 7.33 0.07
CA VAL A 114 13.13 8.23 0.80
C VAL A 114 12.08 8.83 -0.13
N PRO A 115 12.42 9.46 -1.27
CA PRO A 115 11.40 9.99 -2.18
C PRO A 115 10.53 8.89 -2.81
N TYR A 116 11.07 7.69 -3.03
CA TYR A 116 10.31 6.55 -3.51
C TYR A 116 9.18 6.14 -2.55
N VAL A 117 9.53 5.89 -1.28
CA VAL A 117 8.55 5.51 -0.25
C VAL A 117 7.57 6.65 0.04
N ALA A 118 8.05 7.90 0.12
CA ALA A 118 7.20 9.06 0.33
C ALA A 118 6.16 9.21 -0.78
N GLY A 119 6.57 9.06 -2.04
CA GLY A 119 5.68 9.15 -3.19
C GLY A 119 4.62 8.03 -3.23
N ALA A 120 4.95 6.82 -2.78
CA ALA A 120 3.97 5.74 -2.63
C ALA A 120 2.95 6.06 -1.53
N LEU A 121 3.42 6.48 -0.35
CA LEU A 121 2.57 6.81 0.79
C LEU A 121 1.62 7.99 0.49
N ASP A 122 2.13 9.05 -0.15
CA ASP A 122 1.34 10.23 -0.49
C ASP A 122 0.25 9.91 -1.52
N ARG A 123 0.56 9.12 -2.55
CA ARG A 123 -0.42 8.68 -3.55
C ARG A 123 -1.53 7.83 -2.91
N LEU A 124 -1.15 6.87 -2.06
CA LEU A 124 -2.11 6.01 -1.35
C LEU A 124 -3.04 6.84 -0.46
N ARG A 125 -2.48 7.75 0.34
CA ARG A 125 -3.24 8.66 1.21
C ARG A 125 -4.21 9.53 0.43
N ALA A 126 -3.73 10.18 -0.62
CA ALA A 126 -4.55 11.07 -1.43
C ALA A 126 -5.72 10.31 -2.08
N PHE A 127 -5.46 9.09 -2.55
CA PHE A 127 -6.48 8.26 -3.17
C PHE A 127 -7.55 7.81 -2.17
N TYR A 128 -7.15 7.27 -1.01
CA TYR A 128 -8.10 6.89 0.04
C TYR A 128 -8.90 8.09 0.59
N ALA A 129 -8.26 9.25 0.77
CA ALA A 129 -8.94 10.46 1.21
C ALA A 129 -10.01 10.90 0.21
N GLU A 130 -9.71 10.87 -1.08
CA GLU A 130 -10.67 11.22 -2.14
C GLU A 130 -11.80 10.19 -2.26
N ALA A 131 -11.49 8.89 -2.18
CA ALA A 131 -12.47 7.82 -2.20
C ALA A 131 -13.44 7.93 -1.01
N ALA A 132 -12.92 8.18 0.19
CA ALA A 132 -13.72 8.42 1.39
C ALA A 132 -14.60 9.68 1.26
N ARG A 133 -14.06 10.78 0.73
CA ARG A 133 -14.82 12.02 0.49
C ARG A 133 -15.98 11.83 -0.48
N ARG A 134 -15.86 10.88 -1.41
CA ARG A 134 -16.86 10.55 -2.44
C ARG A 134 -17.78 9.40 -2.03
N ASP A 135 -17.62 8.82 -0.84
CA ASP A 135 -18.37 7.65 -0.36
C ASP A 135 -18.27 6.45 -1.30
N LEU A 136 -17.06 6.17 -1.82
CA LEU A 136 -16.82 5.09 -2.76
C LEU A 136 -16.44 3.79 -2.07
N ALA A 137 -16.89 2.68 -2.66
CA ALA A 137 -16.29 1.38 -2.41
C ALA A 137 -14.98 1.25 -3.24
N MET A 138 -14.05 0.42 -2.79
CA MET A 138 -12.80 0.14 -3.51
C MET A 138 -12.65 -1.35 -3.75
N VAL A 139 -12.21 -1.70 -4.96
CA VAL A 139 -11.74 -3.05 -5.28
C VAL A 139 -10.22 -3.02 -5.25
N VAL A 140 -9.60 -3.96 -4.56
CA VAL A 140 -8.15 -4.04 -4.36
C VAL A 140 -7.66 -5.39 -4.86
N TRP A 141 -6.59 -5.41 -5.65
CA TRP A 141 -5.95 -6.63 -6.13
C TRP A 141 -4.50 -6.37 -6.49
N ILE A 142 -3.74 -7.45 -6.69
CA ILE A 142 -2.39 -7.44 -7.23
C ILE A 142 -2.45 -8.15 -8.59
N ASP A 143 -1.74 -7.61 -9.58
CA ASP A 143 -1.59 -8.15 -10.94
C ASP A 143 -0.10 -8.08 -11.36
#